data_AF-A0A352RWU8-F1
#
_entry.id   AF-A0A352RWU8-F1
#
_cell.length_a   1.000
_cell.length_b   1.000
_cell.length_c   1.000
_cell.angle_alpha   90.00
_cell.angle_beta   90.00
_cell.angle_gamma   90.00
#
_symmetry.space_group_name_H-M   'P 1'
#
loop_
_entity.id
_entity.type
_entity.pdbx_description
1 polymer ?
#
loop_
_entity_poly.entity_id
_entity_poly.type
_entity_poly.pdbx_seq_one_letter_code
_entity_poly.pdbx_strand_id
1 'polypeptide(L)'
;MSQAKTSPVHLTAAATGALPRALLLAICIIYGLAGLFGRDPWKNEDAAGFGVMWQLGSGGLQDWLMPNIVGRPYSDDGPLVFWIGGGMIRLLGGWLGAPDAARLATALFY
;
A
#
# COMPACT_ATOMS: atom_id res chain seq x y z
N MET A 1 3.93 13.62 -48.70
CA MET A 1 3.89 13.56 -47.21
C MET A 1 4.22 14.96 -46.70
N SER A 2 3.29 15.64 -46.03
CA SER A 2 3.45 17.02 -45.57
C SER A 2 4.39 17.07 -44.37
N GLN A 3 5.46 17.88 -44.46
CA GLN A 3 6.43 18.07 -43.38
C GLN A 3 5.80 18.85 -42.22
N ALA A 4 5.87 18.30 -41.00
CA ALA A 4 5.37 18.98 -39.81
C ALA A 4 6.27 20.18 -39.48
N LYS A 5 5.67 21.39 -39.45
CA LYS A 5 6.38 22.64 -39.15
C LYS A 5 6.58 22.75 -37.64
N THR A 6 7.81 22.56 -37.16
CA THR A 6 8.19 22.78 -35.76
C THR A 6 8.48 24.27 -35.54
N SER A 7 7.50 25.02 -35.00
CA SER A 7 7.75 26.38 -34.49
C SER A 7 8.35 26.30 -33.09
N PRO A 8 9.46 26.99 -32.79
CA PRO A 8 10.02 27.02 -31.45
C PRO A 8 9.04 27.65 -30.46
N VAL A 9 8.75 26.97 -29.36
CA VAL A 9 7.91 27.49 -28.28
C VAL A 9 8.76 28.44 -27.44
N HIS A 10 8.42 29.73 -27.50
CA HIS A 10 9.06 30.74 -26.67
C HIS A 10 8.35 30.81 -25.30
N LEU A 11 8.99 30.27 -24.26
CA LEU A 11 8.52 30.39 -22.88
C LEU A 11 9.25 31.54 -22.19
N THR A 12 8.50 32.40 -21.50
CA THR A 12 9.07 33.46 -20.66
C THR A 12 9.80 32.85 -19.46
N ALA A 13 10.91 33.42 -19.01
CA ALA A 13 11.69 32.89 -17.86
C ALA A 13 10.86 32.64 -16.58
N ALA A 14 9.81 33.44 -16.36
CA ALA A 14 8.86 33.26 -15.25
C ALA A 14 8.04 31.95 -15.35
N ALA A 15 7.86 31.41 -16.56
CA ALA A 15 7.15 30.16 -16.82
C ALA A 15 8.06 28.92 -16.79
N THR A 16 9.38 29.11 -16.68
CA THR A 16 10.40 28.04 -16.69
C THR A 16 10.95 27.73 -15.29
N GLY A 17 10.31 28.23 -14.24
CA GLY A 17 10.68 27.88 -12.87
C GLY A 17 10.55 26.37 -12.65
N ALA A 18 11.59 25.75 -12.07
CA ALA A 18 11.54 24.34 -11.72
C ALA A 18 10.40 24.10 -10.71
N LEU A 19 9.63 23.02 -10.91
CA LEU A 19 8.57 22.68 -9.98
C LEU A 19 9.18 22.46 -8.57
N PRO A 20 8.58 23.00 -7.50
CA PRO A 20 9.08 22.77 -6.16
C PRO A 20 9.11 21.27 -5.87
N ARG A 21 10.30 20.72 -5.55
CA ARG A 21 10.46 19.31 -5.18
C ARG A 21 9.51 18.85 -4.07
N ALA A 22 9.18 19.74 -3.14
CA ALA A 22 8.22 19.48 -2.06
C ALA A 22 6.81 19.24 -2.59
N LEU A 23 6.40 19.97 -3.64
CA LEU A 23 5.10 19.78 -4.27
C LEU A 23 5.02 18.42 -4.98
N LEU A 24 6.09 18.03 -5.69
CA LEU A 24 6.18 16.71 -6.31
C LEU A 24 6.08 15.59 -5.26
N LEU A 25 6.83 15.70 -4.17
CA LEU A 25 6.80 14.73 -3.07
C LEU A 25 5.41 14.67 -2.42
N ALA A 26 4.76 15.82 -2.19
CA ALA A 26 3.41 15.87 -1.65
C ALA A 26 2.40 15.16 -2.56
N ILE A 27 2.47 15.38 -3.87
CA ILE A 27 1.61 14.69 -4.84
C ILE A 27 1.83 13.18 -4.79
N CYS A 28 3.09 12.71 -4.74
CA CYS A 28 3.40 11.28 -4.63
C CYS A 28 2.84 10.66 -3.35
N ILE A 29 2.98 11.35 -2.21
CA ILE A 29 2.45 10.88 -0.92
C ILE A 29 0.92 10.82 -0.97
N ILE A 30 0.25 11.89 -1.42
CA ILE A 30 -1.21 11.93 -1.50
C ILE A 30 -1.73 10.83 -2.42
N TYR A 31 -1.10 10.63 -3.58
CA TYR A 31 -1.45 9.58 -4.53
C TYR A 31 -1.29 8.18 -3.90
N GLY A 32 -0.16 7.92 -3.23
CA GLY A 32 0.09 6.65 -2.55
C GLY A 32 -0.93 6.37 -1.45
N LEU A 33 -1.20 7.36 -0.59
CA LEU A 33 -2.17 7.23 0.50
C LEU A 33 -3.59 6.99 -0.02
N ALA A 34 -4.03 7.78 -1.02
CA ALA A 34 -5.36 7.65 -1.61
C ALA A 34 -5.55 6.31 -2.34
N GLY A 35 -4.50 5.76 -2.97
CA GLY A 35 -4.57 4.45 -3.63
C GLY A 35 -4.48 3.26 -2.67
N LEU A 36 -3.87 3.45 -1.50
CA LEU A 36 -3.66 2.40 -0.52
C LEU A 36 -4.87 2.18 0.39
N PHE A 37 -5.46 3.24 0.93
CA PHE A 37 -6.50 3.15 1.98
C PHE A 37 -7.93 3.31 1.44
N GLY A 38 -8.93 2.90 2.23
CA GLY A 38 -10.34 3.21 1.97
C GLY A 38 -10.99 2.38 0.85
N ARG A 39 -10.38 1.25 0.49
CA ARG A 39 -10.91 0.28 -0.49
C ARG A 39 -10.88 -1.12 0.07
N ASP A 40 -11.77 -1.99 -0.38
CA ASP A 40 -11.72 -3.40 0.01
C ASP A 40 -10.58 -4.15 -0.72
N PRO A 41 -10.04 -5.24 -0.11
CA PRO A 41 -9.13 -6.14 -0.81
C PRO A 41 -9.85 -6.82 -1.99
N TRP A 42 -9.39 -6.55 -3.21
CA TRP A 42 -10.08 -7.00 -4.44
C TRP A 42 -9.21 -7.88 -5.34
N LYS A 43 -7.88 -7.73 -5.28
CA LYS A 43 -6.94 -8.61 -5.97
C LYS A 43 -6.72 -9.87 -5.13
N ASN A 44 -6.60 -11.04 -5.77
CA ASN A 44 -6.39 -12.31 -5.06
C ASN A 44 -5.23 -12.25 -4.06
N GLU A 45 -4.11 -11.64 -4.45
CA GLU A 45 -2.92 -11.46 -3.59
C GLU A 45 -3.22 -10.55 -2.37
N ASP A 46 -3.94 -9.44 -2.58
CA ASP A 46 -4.34 -8.48 -1.54
C ASP A 46 -5.31 -9.16 -0.54
N ALA A 47 -6.28 -9.93 -1.06
CA ALA A 47 -7.24 -10.67 -0.25
C ALA A 47 -6.59 -11.82 0.53
N ALA A 48 -5.68 -12.59 -0.09
CA ALA A 48 -4.94 -13.66 0.57
C ALA A 48 -4.04 -13.11 1.67
N GLY A 49 -3.24 -12.06 1.36
CA GLY A 49 -2.37 -11.42 2.34
C GLY A 49 -3.15 -10.82 3.52
N PHE A 50 -4.25 -10.13 3.25
CA PHE A 50 -5.17 -9.67 4.29
C PHE A 50 -5.72 -10.83 5.12
N GLY A 51 -6.13 -11.93 4.49
CA GLY A 51 -6.65 -13.11 5.18
C GLY A 51 -5.67 -13.71 6.18
N VAL A 52 -4.38 -13.80 5.81
CA VAL A 52 -3.31 -14.24 6.72
C VAL A 52 -3.18 -13.26 7.89
N MET A 53 -3.04 -11.97 7.61
CA MET A 53 -2.89 -10.94 8.66
C MET A 53 -4.09 -10.91 9.61
N TRP A 54 -5.30 -11.06 9.07
CA TRP A 54 -6.54 -11.16 9.85
C TRP A 54 -6.50 -12.36 10.78
N GLN A 55 -6.15 -13.55 10.27
CA GLN A 55 -6.01 -14.76 11.08
C GLN A 55 -4.98 -14.57 12.21
N LEU A 56 -3.85 -13.92 11.95
CA LEU A 56 -2.87 -13.58 12.99
C LEU A 56 -3.45 -12.59 14.01
N GLY A 57 -4.19 -11.58 13.54
CA GLY A 57 -4.78 -10.54 14.36
C GLY A 57 -5.87 -11.07 15.30
N SER A 58 -6.77 -11.91 14.79
CA SER A 58 -7.89 -12.50 15.54
C SER A 58 -7.54 -13.80 16.25
N GLY A 59 -6.50 -14.50 15.81
CA GLY A 59 -6.10 -15.82 16.29
C GLY A 59 -5.19 -15.82 17.52
N GLY A 60 -4.62 -16.98 17.83
CA GLY A 60 -3.76 -17.23 18.98
C GLY A 60 -2.28 -17.30 18.62
N LEU A 61 -1.43 -17.64 19.59
CA LEU A 61 0.03 -17.74 19.38
C LEU A 61 0.43 -18.73 18.27
N GLN A 62 -0.36 -19.79 18.03
CA GLN A 62 -0.10 -20.73 16.95
C GLN A 62 -0.15 -20.08 15.55
N ASP A 63 -1.05 -19.11 15.35
CA ASP A 63 -1.23 -18.42 14.07
C ASP A 63 -0.03 -17.51 13.77
N TRP A 64 0.65 -17.03 14.83
CA TRP A 64 1.88 -16.25 14.71
C TRP A 64 3.08 -17.14 14.39
N LEU A 65 3.14 -18.35 14.94
CA LEU A 65 4.23 -19.28 14.62
C LEU A 65 4.09 -19.85 13.21
N MET A 66 2.87 -20.13 12.78
CA MET A 66 2.55 -20.73 11.49
C MET A 66 1.43 -19.93 10.78
N PRO A 67 1.80 -18.92 9.96
CA PRO A 67 0.82 -18.13 9.22
C PRO A 67 -0.06 -19.03 8.34
N ASN A 68 -1.37 -18.79 8.42
CA ASN A 68 -2.36 -19.62 7.75
C ASN A 68 -3.60 -18.79 7.37
N ILE A 69 -4.39 -19.33 6.45
CA ILE A 69 -5.71 -18.84 6.09
C ILE A 69 -6.70 -19.94 6.42
N VAL A 70 -7.50 -19.77 7.47
CA VAL A 70 -8.53 -20.73 7.90
C VAL A 70 -7.94 -22.15 8.05
N GLY A 71 -6.79 -22.25 8.73
CA GLY A 71 -6.10 -23.52 8.97
C GLY A 71 -5.29 -24.07 7.80
N ARG A 72 -5.31 -23.44 6.61
CA ARG A 72 -4.39 -23.78 5.51
C ARG A 72 -3.10 -22.98 5.63
N PRO A 73 -1.93 -23.62 5.81
CA PRO A 73 -0.66 -22.92 5.87
C PRO A 73 -0.43 -22.07 4.63
N TYR A 74 0.04 -20.85 4.82
CA TYR A 74 0.39 -19.93 3.74
C TYR A 74 1.90 -19.68 3.80
N SER A 75 2.63 -20.31 2.88
CA SER A 75 4.11 -20.38 2.90
C SER A 75 4.77 -19.75 1.68
N ASP A 76 3.98 -19.15 0.78
CA ASP A 76 4.47 -18.61 -0.49
C ASP A 76 5.35 -17.36 -0.28
N ASP A 77 5.08 -16.61 0.80
CA ASP A 77 5.80 -15.39 1.18
C ASP A 77 6.39 -15.50 2.60
N GLY A 78 7.39 -14.66 2.89
CA GLY A 78 7.99 -14.57 4.22
C GLY A 78 7.03 -14.04 5.29
N PRO A 79 7.12 -14.49 6.55
CA PRO A 79 6.12 -14.20 7.58
C PRO A 79 6.17 -12.78 8.15
N LEU A 80 7.26 -12.04 7.93
CA LEU A 80 7.52 -10.76 8.58
C LEU A 80 6.42 -9.73 8.30
N VAL A 81 6.03 -9.56 7.03
CA VAL A 81 4.99 -8.59 6.66
C VAL A 81 3.65 -8.99 7.26
N PHE A 82 3.37 -10.30 7.34
CA PHE A 82 2.15 -10.81 7.97
C PHE A 82 2.12 -10.58 9.49
N TRP A 83 3.25 -10.77 10.18
CA TRP A 83 3.37 -10.48 11.62
C TRP A 83 3.12 -9.00 11.92
N ILE A 84 3.73 -8.11 11.13
CA ILE A 84 3.52 -6.67 11.31
C ILE A 84 2.06 -6.33 11.00
N GLY A 85 1.50 -6.84 9.90
CA GLY A 85 0.10 -6.59 9.52
C GLY A 85 -0.90 -7.08 10.57
N GLY A 86 -0.75 -8.32 11.07
CA GLY A 86 -1.57 -8.86 12.15
C GLY A 86 -1.42 -8.08 13.46
N GLY A 87 -0.21 -7.58 13.76
CA GLY A 87 0.04 -6.68 14.87
C GLY A 87 -0.66 -5.33 14.72
N MET A 88 -0.61 -4.74 13.54
CA MET A 88 -1.32 -3.49 13.24
C MET A 88 -2.84 -3.66 13.34
N ILE A 89 -3.38 -4.80 12.88
CA ILE A 89 -4.81 -5.12 13.06
C ILE A 89 -5.17 -5.15 14.55
N ARG A 90 -4.36 -5.78 15.41
CA ARG A 90 -4.62 -5.80 16.86
C ARG A 90 -4.58 -4.42 17.51
N LEU A 91 -3.64 -3.57 17.09
CA LEU A 91 -3.42 -2.27 17.71
C LEU A 91 -4.38 -1.19 17.19
N LEU A 92 -4.65 -1.19 15.88
CA LEU A 92 -5.33 -0.09 15.18
C LEU A 92 -6.60 -0.52 14.46
N GLY A 93 -6.92 -1.82 14.43
CA GLY A 93 -8.09 -2.35 13.72
C GLY A 93 -9.42 -1.79 14.23
N GLY A 94 -9.51 -1.41 15.51
CA GLY A 94 -10.70 -0.74 16.05
C GLY A 94 -10.89 0.71 15.60
N TRP A 95 -9.83 1.38 15.14
CA TRP A 95 -9.87 2.79 14.72
C TRP A 95 -9.90 2.92 13.20
N LEU A 96 -9.08 2.14 12.50
CA LEU A 96 -8.93 2.20 11.03
C LEU A 96 -9.80 1.17 10.31
N GLY A 97 -10.32 0.16 11.02
CA GLY A 97 -10.80 -1.06 10.39
C GLY A 97 -9.65 -1.99 10.05
N ALA A 98 -9.93 -3.29 10.04
CA ALA A 98 -8.89 -4.29 9.84
C ALA A 98 -8.18 -4.23 8.47
N PRO A 99 -8.89 -3.99 7.33
CA PRO A 99 -8.22 -3.90 6.03
C PRO A 99 -7.21 -2.76 5.97
N ASP A 100 -7.58 -1.57 6.45
CA ASP A 100 -6.70 -0.41 6.42
C ASP A 100 -5.58 -0.51 7.46
N ALA A 101 -5.85 -1.08 8.63
CA ALA A 101 -4.80 -1.38 9.62
C ALA A 101 -3.75 -2.35 9.07
N ALA A 102 -4.16 -3.40 8.34
CA ALA A 102 -3.26 -4.36 7.72
C ALA A 102 -2.30 -3.69 6.72
N ARG A 103 -2.81 -2.74 5.93
CA ARG A 103 -2.05 -2.02 4.89
C ARG A 103 -0.97 -1.09 5.42
N LEU A 104 -0.96 -0.78 6.72
CA LEU A 104 0.17 -0.10 7.34
C LEU A 104 1.47 -0.90 7.20
N ALA A 105 1.38 -2.24 7.20
CA ALA A 105 2.53 -3.08 6.88
C ALA A 105 2.98 -2.87 5.43
N THR A 106 2.04 -2.78 4.48
CA THR A 106 2.37 -2.49 3.08
C THR A 106 3.06 -1.13 2.95
N ALA A 107 2.53 -0.08 3.55
CA ALA A 107 3.11 1.27 3.52
C ALA A 107 4.51 1.36 4.12
N LEU A 108 4.87 0.44 5.04
CA LEU A 108 6.16 0.44 5.71
C LEU A 108 7.24 -0.31 4.93
N PHE A 109 6.86 -1.35 4.17
CA PHE A 109 7.80 -2.27 3.53
C PHE A 109 7.83 -2.19 1.99
N TYR A 110 6.86 -1.52 1.36
CA TYR A 110 6.75 -1.36 -0.10
C TYR A 110 6.56 0.11 -0.46
#